data_AF-A0A8C9PZZ6-F1
#
_entry.id   AF-A0A8C9PZZ6-F1
#
_cell.length_a   1.000
_cell.length_b   1.000
_cell.length_c   1.000
_cell.angle_alpha   90.00
_cell.angle_beta   90.00
_cell.angle_gamma   90.00
#
_symmetry.space_group_name_H-M   'P 1'
#
loop_
_entity.id
_entity.type
_entity.pdbx_description
1 polymer ?
#
loop_
_entity_poly.entity_id
_entity_poly.type
_entity_poly.pdbx_seq_one_letter_code
_entity_poly.pdbx_strand_id
1 'polypeptide(L)'
;MSKKGRSKGEKPEMETDAVQMANEELRAKLTNIQIEFQQEKSKMDEIKGKDRVILALEKELGVQAGQAQRLLLQKEALDEQLVQVKEAERHHSSPKRELPPGIGDMAELMGGQDQHMDERDVRRFQLKIAELNSVIRKLEDRNALLADERSELLKRSRETEVQLKPLVEKNKRMNKKNEDLLQSIQRMEEKIKNLTRENVEMKHVVETFFGFDEESVDSETLSETSYNTDRTDRTPATPEEDLDDTTTREEADLRFCQLTREYQALQRAYALLQEQVGGTLDAEREARTREQLQADLLRCQAKIEDLEKLLVEKGQDSTWVEEKQLLIRTNQDLLEKIYRLEMEENQLKSEMQDAKDQNELLEFRVLELEERERRSPAFNLQITTFPENNSSALQLFCHQEGVKDVNVSELMKKLDILGDNGNLRNEEQVAIIQAGTVLALCEKWLKQIEGTEAALTQKMLDLEKEKELFSKQKGYLDEELDYRKQALDQAYLKIQDLEATLYNALQQEPGRMASEALSAGQREDLQAAVEKVRRQILRQSREFDSQILRERMELLQQAQQRIRDLEDKLELQKRHLKELEEKFLFLFLFFSLAFILWP
;
A
#
# COMPACT_ATOMS: atom_id res chain seq x y z
N MET A 1 38.87 18.26 87.12
CA MET A 1 37.56 17.86 86.53
C MET A 1 37.64 17.89 85.01
N SER A 2 36.80 17.08 84.35
CA SER A 2 36.33 17.18 82.96
C SER A 2 37.32 17.13 81.78
N LYS A 3 37.13 16.11 80.92
CA LYS A 3 37.00 16.28 79.45
C LYS A 3 36.41 15.01 78.83
N LYS A 4 35.16 15.09 78.34
CA LYS A 4 34.61 14.16 77.33
C LYS A 4 33.40 14.81 76.62
N GLY A 5 33.60 15.26 75.38
CA GLY A 5 32.55 15.64 74.45
C GLY A 5 32.38 14.53 73.41
N ARG A 6 31.14 14.27 72.96
CA ARG A 6 30.78 13.07 72.18
C ARG A 6 30.12 13.49 70.87
N SER A 7 30.64 12.99 69.75
CA SER A 7 30.06 13.18 68.42
C SER A 7 28.82 12.31 68.19
N LYS A 8 27.87 12.83 67.39
CA LYS A 8 26.76 12.09 66.79
C LYS A 8 26.10 12.93 65.69
N GLY A 9 25.93 12.37 64.48
CA GLY A 9 24.68 12.60 63.74
C GLY A 9 24.66 13.40 62.43
N GLU A 10 25.71 13.43 61.60
CA GLU A 10 25.57 13.81 60.18
C GLU A 10 25.59 12.54 59.32
N LYS A 11 24.44 12.16 58.74
CA LYS A 11 24.36 11.12 57.68
C LYS A 11 23.07 10.92 56.85
N PRO A 12 21.90 11.55 57.09
CA PRO A 12 20.69 11.19 56.33
C PRO A 12 20.58 11.83 54.93
N GLU A 13 21.05 13.06 54.74
CA GLU A 13 20.74 13.86 53.52
C GLU A 13 21.39 13.33 52.24
N MET A 14 22.63 12.83 52.32
CA MET A 14 23.33 12.27 51.15
C MET A 14 22.72 10.95 50.63
N GLU A 15 22.09 10.15 51.50
CA GLU A 15 21.38 8.93 51.10
C GLU A 15 20.01 9.26 50.47
N THR A 16 19.33 10.30 50.94
CA THR A 16 18.06 10.74 50.32
C THR A 16 18.27 11.27 48.90
N ASP A 17 19.29 12.10 48.68
CA ASP A 17 19.58 12.65 47.33
C ASP A 17 19.94 11.55 46.32
N ALA A 18 20.73 10.55 46.74
CA ALA A 18 21.08 9.42 45.88
C ALA A 18 19.87 8.55 45.50
N VAL A 19 18.95 8.32 46.45
CA VAL A 19 17.70 7.57 46.21
C VAL A 19 16.72 8.38 45.35
N GLN A 20 16.72 9.71 45.47
CA GLN A 20 15.87 10.60 44.69
C GLN A 20 16.34 10.66 43.22
N MET A 21 17.65 10.81 43.00
CA MET A 21 18.28 10.76 41.68
C MET A 21 18.06 9.41 40.97
N ALA A 22 18.19 8.30 41.71
CA ALA A 22 17.91 6.96 41.18
C ALA A 22 16.42 6.76 40.80
N ASN A 23 15.49 7.37 41.53
CA ASN A 23 14.06 7.37 41.19
C ASN A 23 13.77 8.20 39.92
N GLU A 24 14.44 9.33 39.74
CA GLU A 24 14.31 10.13 38.52
C GLU A 24 14.90 9.41 37.30
N GLU A 25 16.05 8.75 37.43
CA GLU A 25 16.64 7.92 36.38
C GLU A 25 15.73 6.73 36.02
N LEU A 26 15.12 6.07 37.02
CA LEU A 26 14.15 4.99 36.78
C LEU A 26 12.87 5.51 36.09
N ARG A 27 12.37 6.70 36.45
CA ARG A 27 11.24 7.33 35.76
C ARG A 27 11.57 7.66 34.30
N ALA A 28 12.74 8.25 34.04
CA ALA A 28 13.19 8.54 32.67
C ALA A 28 13.30 7.26 31.83
N LYS A 29 13.87 6.18 32.38
CA LYS A 29 13.91 4.86 31.73
C LYS A 29 12.52 4.29 31.48
N LEU A 30 11.59 4.42 32.42
CA LEU A 30 10.20 3.98 32.25
C LEU A 30 9.52 4.73 31.09
N THR A 31 9.74 6.05 31.00
CA THR A 31 9.18 6.91 29.95
C THR A 31 9.74 6.53 28.58
N ASN A 32 11.06 6.31 28.47
CA ASN A 32 11.69 5.87 27.23
C ASN A 32 11.17 4.49 26.77
N ILE A 33 11.08 3.52 27.67
CA ILE A 33 10.50 2.20 27.38
C ILE A 33 9.03 2.33 26.90
N GLN A 34 8.28 3.26 27.47
CA GLN A 34 6.89 3.52 27.08
C GLN A 34 6.77 4.18 25.70
N ILE A 35 7.70 5.08 25.35
CA ILE A 35 7.82 5.67 24.00
C ILE A 35 8.24 4.60 22.97
N GLU A 36 9.26 3.81 23.28
CA GLU A 36 9.71 2.68 22.45
C GLU A 36 8.58 1.70 22.19
N PHE A 37 7.84 1.29 23.23
CA PHE A 37 6.65 0.44 23.09
C PHE A 37 5.58 1.05 22.19
N GLN A 38 5.33 2.36 22.29
CA GLN A 38 4.35 3.04 21.45
C GLN A 38 4.79 3.11 19.98
N GLN A 39 6.07 3.34 19.72
CA GLN A 39 6.65 3.28 18.37
C GLN A 39 6.60 1.86 17.80
N GLU A 40 6.95 0.86 18.59
CA GLU A 40 6.92 -0.55 18.19
C GLU A 40 5.48 -1.01 17.85
N LYS A 41 4.49 -0.54 18.62
CA LYS A 41 3.07 -0.74 18.33
C LYS A 41 2.66 -0.09 17.00
N SER A 42 3.11 1.13 16.73
CA SER A 42 2.81 1.81 15.46
C SER A 42 3.41 1.08 14.25
N LYS A 43 4.66 0.62 14.35
CA LYS A 43 5.30 -0.20 13.30
C LYS A 43 4.56 -1.53 13.10
N MET A 44 4.12 -2.17 14.18
CA MET A 44 3.35 -3.42 14.14
C MET A 44 2.00 -3.24 13.43
N ASP A 45 1.31 -2.12 13.63
CA ASP A 45 0.05 -1.84 12.94
C ASP A 45 0.27 -1.46 11.46
N GLU A 46 1.39 -0.82 11.12
CA GLU A 46 1.82 -0.59 9.72
C GLU A 46 2.15 -1.92 9.00
N ILE A 47 2.85 -2.85 9.67
CA ILE A 47 3.14 -4.19 9.14
C ILE A 47 1.83 -4.95 8.87
N LYS A 48 0.87 -4.94 9.79
CA LYS A 48 -0.47 -5.54 9.56
C LYS A 48 -1.21 -4.89 8.39
N GLY A 49 -1.01 -3.59 8.16
CA GLY A 49 -1.52 -2.89 6.98
C GLY A 49 -0.91 -3.46 5.69
N LYS A 50 0.41 -3.59 5.65
CA LYS A 50 1.17 -4.17 4.53
C LYS A 50 0.81 -5.63 4.28
N ASP A 51 0.66 -6.46 5.30
CA ASP A 51 0.21 -7.86 5.18
C ASP A 51 -1.17 -7.99 4.51
N ARG A 52 -2.11 -7.08 4.82
CA ARG A 52 -3.44 -7.05 4.16
C ARG A 52 -3.34 -6.70 2.67
N VAL A 53 -2.45 -5.77 2.31
CA VAL A 53 -2.20 -5.39 0.91
C VAL A 53 -1.53 -6.54 0.16
N ILE A 54 -0.55 -7.22 0.77
CA ILE A 54 0.10 -8.41 0.20
C ILE A 54 -0.95 -9.51 -0.06
N LEU A 55 -1.81 -9.83 0.91
CA LEU A 55 -2.89 -10.81 0.75
C LEU A 55 -3.89 -10.45 -0.37
N ALA A 56 -4.15 -9.16 -0.60
CA ALA A 56 -4.97 -8.71 -1.72
C ALA A 56 -4.27 -8.92 -3.07
N LEU A 57 -3.00 -8.53 -3.17
CA LEU A 57 -2.18 -8.69 -4.37
C LEU A 57 -1.93 -10.17 -4.72
N GLU A 58 -1.68 -11.03 -3.73
CA GLU A 58 -1.56 -12.49 -3.94
C GLU A 58 -2.85 -13.09 -4.50
N LYS A 59 -4.01 -12.61 -4.03
CA LYS A 59 -5.32 -13.03 -4.53
C LYS A 59 -5.55 -12.58 -5.98
N GLU A 60 -5.23 -11.33 -6.31
CA GLU A 60 -5.33 -10.81 -7.68
C GLU A 60 -4.37 -11.52 -8.64
N LEU A 61 -3.12 -11.75 -8.22
CA LEU A 61 -2.13 -12.51 -8.99
C LEU A 61 -2.60 -13.95 -9.25
N GLY A 62 -3.24 -14.60 -8.27
CA GLY A 62 -3.86 -15.92 -8.44
C GLY A 62 -5.02 -15.91 -9.45
N VAL A 63 -5.84 -14.86 -9.45
CA VAL A 63 -6.92 -14.68 -10.45
C VAL A 63 -6.34 -14.45 -11.85
N GLN A 64 -5.32 -13.60 -11.99
CA GLN A 64 -4.63 -13.35 -13.27
C GLN A 64 -3.95 -14.62 -13.80
N ALA A 65 -3.26 -15.40 -12.95
CA ALA A 65 -2.68 -16.68 -13.33
C ALA A 65 -3.75 -17.67 -13.85
N GLY A 66 -4.92 -17.74 -13.18
CA GLY A 66 -6.06 -18.55 -13.60
C GLY A 66 -6.80 -18.02 -14.85
N GLN A 67 -6.62 -16.76 -15.22
CA GLN A 67 -7.06 -16.20 -16.50
C GLN A 67 -6.06 -16.54 -17.62
N ALA A 68 -4.76 -16.32 -17.37
CA ALA A 68 -3.69 -16.66 -18.31
C ALA A 68 -3.67 -18.14 -18.68
N GLN A 69 -3.88 -19.04 -17.71
CA GLN A 69 -3.97 -20.48 -17.97
C GLN A 69 -5.21 -20.86 -18.80
N ARG A 70 -6.34 -20.15 -18.64
CA ARG A 70 -7.52 -20.33 -19.50
C ARG A 70 -7.26 -19.89 -20.94
N LEU A 71 -6.60 -18.75 -21.14
CA LEU A 71 -6.22 -18.27 -22.46
C LEU A 71 -5.22 -19.22 -23.14
N LEU A 72 -4.29 -19.81 -22.39
CA LEU A 72 -3.38 -20.85 -22.89
C LEU A 72 -4.14 -22.10 -23.39
N LEU A 73 -5.04 -22.64 -22.58
CA LEU A 73 -5.88 -23.80 -22.98
C LEU A 73 -6.77 -23.47 -24.19
N GLN A 74 -7.30 -22.25 -24.27
CA GLN A 74 -8.10 -21.80 -25.40
C GLN A 74 -7.25 -21.66 -26.68
N LYS A 75 -6.00 -21.21 -26.56
CA LYS A 75 -5.03 -21.19 -27.65
C LYS A 75 -4.65 -22.59 -28.10
N GLU A 76 -4.35 -23.51 -27.18
CA GLU A 76 -4.04 -24.91 -27.49
C GLU A 76 -5.19 -25.61 -28.24
N ALA A 77 -6.44 -25.38 -27.82
CA ALA A 77 -7.62 -25.89 -28.52
C ALA A 77 -7.81 -25.30 -29.93
N LEU A 78 -7.45 -24.03 -30.14
CA LEU A 78 -7.42 -23.39 -31.46
C LEU A 78 -6.30 -23.97 -32.34
N ASP A 79 -5.09 -24.14 -31.79
CA ASP A 79 -3.96 -24.77 -32.47
C ASP A 79 -4.32 -26.21 -32.93
N GLU A 80 -5.00 -27.00 -32.08
CA GLU A 80 -5.51 -28.34 -32.44
C GLU A 80 -6.57 -28.33 -33.56
N GLN A 81 -7.55 -27.41 -33.51
CA GLN A 81 -8.53 -27.26 -34.58
C GLN A 81 -7.88 -26.90 -35.92
N LEU A 82 -6.86 -26.04 -35.89
CA LEU A 82 -6.13 -25.59 -37.08
C LEU A 82 -5.28 -26.73 -37.69
N VAL A 83 -4.77 -27.65 -36.87
CA VAL A 83 -4.17 -28.91 -37.35
C VAL A 83 -5.23 -29.82 -37.99
N GLN A 84 -6.40 -30.00 -37.36
CA GLN A 84 -7.47 -30.84 -37.91
C GLN A 84 -8.01 -30.32 -39.26
N VAL A 85 -8.12 -28.99 -39.44
CA VAL A 85 -8.48 -28.39 -40.73
C VAL A 85 -7.41 -28.70 -41.79
N LYS A 86 -6.13 -28.51 -41.48
CA LYS A 86 -5.01 -28.82 -42.39
C LYS A 86 -4.93 -30.30 -42.75
N GLU A 87 -5.22 -31.20 -41.82
CA GLU A 87 -5.29 -32.64 -42.09
C GLU A 87 -6.50 -33.01 -42.95
N ALA A 88 -7.67 -32.42 -42.67
CA ALA A 88 -8.86 -32.58 -43.49
C ALA A 88 -8.61 -32.15 -44.94
N GLU A 89 -8.05 -30.96 -45.18
CA GLU A 89 -7.74 -30.46 -46.53
C GLU A 89 -6.85 -31.42 -47.34
N ARG A 90 -5.91 -32.12 -46.70
CA ARG A 90 -5.03 -33.10 -47.37
C ARG A 90 -5.70 -34.42 -47.74
N HIS A 91 -6.94 -34.67 -47.33
CA HIS A 91 -7.67 -35.90 -47.63
C HIS A 91 -8.76 -35.77 -48.72
N HIS A 92 -8.97 -34.57 -49.30
CA HIS A 92 -10.08 -34.32 -50.25
C HIS A 92 -9.72 -34.40 -51.75
N SER A 93 -8.47 -34.68 -52.15
CA SER A 93 -8.02 -34.56 -53.55
C SER A 93 -7.99 -35.89 -54.34
N SER A 94 -9.02 -36.16 -55.16
CA SER A 94 -9.03 -37.16 -56.26
C SER A 94 -10.36 -37.17 -57.06
N PRO A 95 -10.46 -37.73 -58.30
CA PRO A 95 -9.55 -37.54 -59.44
C PRO A 95 -10.27 -37.49 -60.83
N LYS A 96 -9.98 -36.51 -61.69
CA LYS A 96 -10.29 -36.56 -63.15
C LYS A 96 -9.29 -35.72 -63.95
N ARG A 97 -8.88 -35.97 -65.18
CA ARG A 97 -8.79 -37.13 -66.12
C ARG A 97 -8.71 -36.50 -67.51
N GLU A 98 -7.52 -36.32 -68.08
CA GLU A 98 -7.36 -36.07 -69.54
C GLU A 98 -6.11 -36.78 -70.09
N LEU A 99 -6.25 -37.30 -71.33
CA LEU A 99 -5.22 -37.90 -72.18
C LEU A 99 -5.56 -37.52 -73.66
N PRO A 100 -4.59 -37.55 -74.59
CA PRO A 100 -4.53 -36.62 -75.73
C PRO A 100 -4.99 -37.23 -77.08
N PRO A 101 -5.07 -36.45 -78.18
CA PRO A 101 -3.92 -36.29 -79.11
C PRO A 101 -3.83 -34.87 -79.77
N GLY A 102 -2.79 -34.45 -80.49
CA GLY A 102 -1.50 -35.06 -80.90
C GLY A 102 -0.84 -34.26 -82.05
N ILE A 103 0.28 -34.77 -82.61
CA ILE A 103 1.03 -34.26 -83.79
C ILE A 103 1.87 -32.99 -83.50
N GLY A 104 3.17 -32.91 -83.82
CA GLY A 104 4.09 -33.88 -84.42
C GLY A 104 5.54 -33.34 -84.51
N ASP A 105 6.48 -34.21 -84.89
CA ASP A 105 7.88 -33.95 -85.27
C ASP A 105 8.79 -33.12 -84.34
N MET A 106 9.61 -33.82 -83.54
CA MET A 106 11.07 -33.63 -83.57
C MET A 106 11.79 -34.87 -83.00
N ALA A 107 12.20 -35.77 -83.89
CA ALA A 107 12.97 -36.97 -83.56
C ALA A 107 14.49 -36.74 -83.49
N GLU A 108 14.91 -35.50 -83.20
CA GLU A 108 16.33 -35.08 -83.16
C GLU A 108 16.66 -34.29 -81.88
N LEU A 109 16.70 -34.96 -80.71
CA LEU A 109 17.71 -34.69 -79.66
C LEU A 109 17.76 -35.75 -78.53
N MET A 110 17.77 -37.03 -78.87
CA MET A 110 18.20 -38.07 -77.92
C MET A 110 19.73 -38.07 -77.77
N GLY A 111 20.24 -37.08 -77.04
CA GLY A 111 21.61 -37.01 -76.52
C GLY A 111 21.54 -36.79 -75.01
N GLY A 112 21.95 -37.79 -74.22
CA GLY A 112 21.63 -37.84 -72.80
C GLY A 112 22.39 -36.84 -71.93
N GLN A 113 21.81 -36.53 -70.78
CA GLN A 113 22.56 -36.10 -69.59
C GLN A 113 21.84 -36.60 -68.33
N ASP A 114 22.51 -37.49 -67.60
CA ASP A 114 22.16 -37.80 -66.22
C ASP A 114 22.22 -36.52 -65.38
N GLN A 115 21.15 -36.18 -64.66
CA GLN A 115 21.30 -35.42 -63.41
C GLN A 115 21.72 -36.39 -62.31
N HIS A 116 22.95 -36.88 -62.46
CA HIS A 116 23.67 -37.59 -61.43
C HIS A 116 23.89 -36.58 -60.29
N MET A 117 23.09 -36.65 -59.23
CA MET A 117 23.49 -36.06 -57.96
C MET A 117 24.86 -36.65 -57.64
N ASP A 118 25.87 -35.79 -57.47
CA ASP A 118 27.23 -36.23 -57.18
C ASP A 118 27.19 -37.08 -55.90
N GLU A 119 27.86 -38.24 -55.89
CA GLU A 119 27.92 -39.07 -54.68
C GLU A 119 28.44 -38.27 -53.48
N ARG A 120 29.26 -37.24 -53.73
CA ARG A 120 29.75 -36.30 -52.73
C ARG A 120 28.64 -35.48 -52.08
N ASP A 121 27.61 -35.07 -52.83
CA ASP A 121 26.48 -34.32 -52.29
C ASP A 121 25.52 -35.24 -51.53
N VAL A 122 25.26 -36.46 -52.01
CA VAL A 122 24.50 -37.47 -51.27
C VAL A 122 25.18 -37.79 -49.93
N ARG A 123 26.51 -37.99 -49.93
CA ARG A 123 27.31 -38.17 -48.70
C ARG A 123 27.27 -36.93 -47.80
N ARG A 124 27.29 -35.71 -48.35
CA ARG A 124 27.16 -34.46 -47.58
C ARG A 124 25.79 -34.35 -46.89
N PHE A 125 24.70 -34.69 -47.58
CA PHE A 125 23.36 -34.73 -46.98
C PHE A 125 23.23 -35.82 -45.91
N GLN A 126 23.77 -37.02 -46.14
CA GLN A 126 23.79 -38.09 -45.14
C GLN A 126 24.59 -37.70 -43.88
N LEU A 127 25.75 -37.07 -44.04
CA LEU A 127 26.51 -36.50 -42.93
C LEU A 127 25.71 -35.43 -42.19
N LYS A 128 24.98 -34.55 -42.92
CA LYS A 128 24.17 -33.51 -42.28
C LYS A 128 23.00 -34.08 -41.49
N ILE A 129 22.36 -35.14 -41.99
CA ILE A 129 21.33 -35.88 -41.26
C ILE A 129 21.93 -36.54 -40.01
N ALA A 130 23.13 -37.12 -40.11
CA ALA A 130 23.82 -37.72 -38.96
C ALA A 130 24.21 -36.68 -37.89
N GLU A 131 24.69 -35.50 -38.29
CA GLU A 131 24.93 -34.35 -37.39
C GLU A 131 23.64 -33.93 -36.66
N LEU A 132 22.56 -33.69 -37.41
CA LEU A 132 21.27 -33.30 -36.84
C LEU A 132 20.74 -34.37 -35.87
N ASN A 133 20.83 -35.66 -36.23
CA ASN A 133 20.47 -36.78 -35.34
C ASN A 133 21.41 -36.93 -34.13
N SER A 134 22.61 -36.33 -34.13
CA SER A 134 23.46 -36.23 -32.94
C SER A 134 23.04 -35.05 -32.05
N VAL A 135 22.64 -33.92 -32.64
CA VAL A 135 22.12 -32.77 -31.91
C VAL A 135 20.78 -33.09 -31.27
N ILE A 136 19.85 -33.75 -31.98
CA ILE A 136 18.54 -34.18 -31.45
C ILE A 136 18.74 -35.02 -30.20
N ARG A 137 19.59 -36.07 -30.25
CA ARG A 137 19.88 -36.90 -29.06
C ARG A 137 20.45 -36.12 -27.88
N LYS A 138 21.35 -35.17 -28.11
CA LYS A 138 21.85 -34.28 -27.03
C LYS A 138 20.76 -33.39 -26.44
N LEU A 139 19.77 -32.98 -27.23
CA LEU A 139 18.61 -32.21 -26.76
C LEU A 139 17.61 -33.12 -26.01
N GLU A 140 17.42 -34.36 -26.45
CA GLU A 140 16.64 -35.38 -25.74
C GLU A 140 17.26 -35.69 -24.37
N ASP A 141 18.57 -35.94 -24.29
CA ASP A 141 19.31 -36.13 -23.04
C ASP A 141 19.19 -34.90 -22.11
N ARG A 142 19.32 -33.68 -22.66
CA ARG A 142 19.13 -32.42 -21.91
C ARG A 142 17.71 -32.29 -21.38
N ASN A 143 16.70 -32.65 -22.16
CA ASN A 143 15.29 -32.61 -21.78
C ASN A 143 14.96 -33.65 -20.70
N ALA A 144 15.57 -34.83 -20.74
CA ALA A 144 15.43 -35.84 -19.68
C ALA A 144 15.96 -35.30 -18.34
N LEU A 145 17.16 -34.72 -18.32
CA LEU A 145 17.72 -34.09 -17.11
C LEU A 145 16.86 -32.94 -16.57
N LEU A 146 16.30 -32.09 -17.46
CA LEU A 146 15.38 -31.02 -17.05
C LEU A 146 14.04 -31.56 -16.50
N ALA A 147 13.57 -32.72 -16.97
CA ALA A 147 12.39 -33.39 -16.43
C ALA A 147 12.65 -33.99 -15.04
N ASP A 148 13.86 -34.51 -14.80
CA ASP A 148 14.29 -35.00 -13.49
C ASP A 148 14.46 -33.82 -12.50
N GLU A 149 15.14 -32.73 -12.89
CA GLU A 149 15.25 -31.49 -12.10
C GLU A 149 13.86 -30.94 -11.71
N ARG A 150 12.92 -30.87 -12.68
CA ARG A 150 11.53 -30.46 -12.43
C ARG A 150 10.83 -31.38 -11.42
N SER A 151 11.08 -32.68 -11.49
CA SER A 151 10.49 -33.67 -10.59
C SER A 151 11.06 -33.57 -9.17
N GLU A 152 12.36 -33.29 -9.02
CA GLU A 152 12.98 -33.06 -7.72
C GLU A 152 12.52 -31.73 -7.09
N LEU A 153 12.39 -30.66 -7.88
CA LEU A 153 11.82 -29.39 -7.43
C LEU A 153 10.36 -29.53 -6.98
N LEU A 154 9.55 -30.30 -7.70
CA LEU A 154 8.18 -30.65 -7.28
C LEU A 154 8.15 -31.42 -5.96
N LYS A 155 9.11 -32.33 -5.73
CA LYS A 155 9.24 -33.06 -4.48
C LYS A 155 9.60 -32.12 -3.32
N ARG A 156 10.62 -31.27 -3.48
CA ARG A 156 11.03 -30.28 -2.47
C ARG A 156 9.90 -29.28 -2.16
N SER A 157 9.13 -28.86 -3.17
CA SER A 157 7.96 -27.98 -3.00
C SER A 157 6.85 -28.64 -2.13
N ARG A 158 6.59 -29.94 -2.33
CA ARG A 158 5.65 -30.68 -1.46
C ARG A 158 6.18 -30.87 -0.04
N GLU A 159 7.48 -31.09 0.11
CA GLU A 159 8.12 -31.21 1.43
C GLU A 159 8.05 -29.89 2.22
N THR A 160 8.27 -28.73 1.58
CA THR A 160 8.12 -27.42 2.23
C THR A 160 6.65 -27.08 2.54
N GLU A 161 5.70 -27.44 1.65
CA GLU A 161 4.26 -27.30 1.92
C GLU A 161 3.82 -28.10 3.18
N VAL A 162 4.34 -29.32 3.35
CA VAL A 162 4.10 -30.15 4.54
C VAL A 162 4.69 -29.52 5.81
N GLN A 163 5.86 -28.88 5.73
CA GLN A 163 6.46 -28.16 6.87
C GLN A 163 5.70 -26.87 7.23
N LEU A 164 5.09 -26.20 6.25
CA LEU A 164 4.28 -24.98 6.45
C LEU A 164 2.93 -25.25 7.12
N LYS A 165 2.26 -26.38 6.83
CA LYS A 165 0.95 -26.73 7.42
C LYS A 165 0.86 -26.59 8.95
N PRO A 166 1.76 -27.16 9.78
CA PRO A 166 1.69 -27.00 11.23
C PRO A 166 1.94 -25.55 11.70
N LEU A 167 2.70 -24.74 10.95
CA LEU A 167 2.88 -23.32 11.25
C LEU A 167 1.61 -22.52 10.95
N VAL A 168 0.93 -22.80 9.83
CA VAL A 168 -0.37 -22.21 9.49
C VAL A 168 -1.43 -22.59 10.53
N GLU A 169 -1.48 -23.84 10.98
CA GLU A 169 -2.37 -24.24 12.07
C GLU A 169 -2.05 -23.54 13.40
N LYS A 170 -0.78 -23.43 13.76
CA LYS A 170 -0.35 -22.71 14.98
C LYS A 170 -0.76 -21.24 14.90
N ASN A 171 -0.62 -20.61 13.73
CA ASN A 171 -1.02 -19.23 13.49
C ASN A 171 -2.55 -19.06 13.60
N LYS A 172 -3.35 -19.94 12.98
CA LYS A 172 -4.82 -19.97 13.16
C LYS A 172 -5.24 -20.08 14.63
N ARG A 173 -4.55 -20.92 15.42
CA ARG A 173 -4.81 -21.05 16.87
C ARG A 173 -4.42 -19.80 17.66
N MET A 174 -3.38 -19.05 17.25
CA MET A 174 -3.03 -17.76 17.87
C MET A 174 -4.02 -16.66 17.49
N ASN A 175 -4.44 -16.57 16.22
CA ASN A 175 -5.44 -15.59 15.80
C ASN A 175 -6.77 -15.76 16.55
N LYS A 176 -7.24 -16.99 16.74
CA LYS A 176 -8.44 -17.23 17.58
C LYS A 176 -8.26 -16.73 19.02
N LYS A 177 -7.09 -16.94 19.64
CA LYS A 177 -6.79 -16.39 20.98
C LYS A 177 -6.74 -14.86 20.98
N ASN A 178 -6.24 -14.24 19.91
CA ASN A 178 -6.23 -12.79 19.76
C ASN A 178 -7.66 -12.23 19.63
N GLU A 179 -8.54 -12.90 18.88
CA GLU A 179 -9.97 -12.58 18.80
C GLU A 179 -10.66 -12.71 20.17
N ASP A 180 -10.44 -13.82 20.89
CA ASP A 180 -10.99 -14.05 22.24
C ASP A 180 -10.53 -12.95 23.22
N LEU A 181 -9.27 -12.51 23.13
CA LEU A 181 -8.71 -11.42 23.94
C LEU A 181 -9.29 -10.05 23.55
N LEU A 182 -9.43 -9.76 22.26
CA LEU A 182 -10.06 -8.52 21.77
C LEU A 182 -11.51 -8.39 22.24
N GLN A 183 -12.29 -9.47 22.16
CA GLN A 183 -13.65 -9.49 22.70
C GLN A 183 -13.68 -9.29 24.23
N SER A 184 -12.65 -9.77 24.93
CA SER A 184 -12.53 -9.55 26.38
C SER A 184 -12.20 -8.09 26.70
N ILE A 185 -11.33 -7.45 25.91
CA ILE A 185 -10.98 -6.03 26.03
C ILE A 185 -12.21 -5.16 25.75
N GLN A 186 -12.95 -5.39 24.66
CA GLN A 186 -14.18 -4.66 24.34
C GLN A 186 -15.21 -4.73 25.48
N ARG A 187 -15.43 -5.92 26.06
CA ARG A 187 -16.30 -6.10 27.24
C ARG A 187 -15.82 -5.36 28.50
N MET A 188 -14.51 -5.11 28.63
CA MET A 188 -13.97 -4.28 29.72
C MET A 188 -14.10 -2.79 29.42
N GLU A 189 -13.88 -2.36 28.17
CA GLU A 189 -14.09 -0.98 27.72
C GLU A 189 -15.55 -0.54 27.85
N GLU A 190 -16.51 -1.40 27.51
CA GLU A 190 -17.94 -1.17 27.73
C GLU A 190 -18.28 -1.01 29.22
N LYS A 191 -17.72 -1.86 30.09
CA LYS A 191 -17.87 -1.72 31.55
C LYS A 191 -17.29 -0.39 32.05
N ILE A 192 -16.12 0.01 31.58
CA ILE A 192 -15.50 1.29 31.93
C ILE A 192 -16.38 2.46 31.47
N LYS A 193 -16.91 2.42 30.23
CA LYS A 193 -17.84 3.45 29.72
C LYS A 193 -19.11 3.54 30.57
N ASN A 194 -19.70 2.41 30.96
CA ASN A 194 -20.88 2.40 31.81
C ASN A 194 -20.60 2.94 33.21
N LEU A 195 -19.53 2.50 33.87
CA LEU A 195 -19.11 3.04 35.17
C LEU A 195 -18.73 4.53 35.10
N THR A 196 -18.22 5.00 33.96
CA THR A 196 -17.93 6.43 33.75
C THR A 196 -19.22 7.24 33.63
N ARG A 197 -20.22 6.71 32.90
CA ARG A 197 -21.55 7.33 32.77
C ARG A 197 -22.27 7.42 34.12
N GLU A 198 -22.32 6.30 34.86
CA GLU A 198 -22.91 6.23 36.20
C GLU A 198 -22.24 7.20 37.19
N ASN A 199 -20.91 7.37 37.11
CA ASN A 199 -20.20 8.39 37.90
C ASN A 199 -20.56 9.84 37.51
N VAL A 200 -20.84 10.11 36.23
CA VAL A 200 -21.26 11.44 35.77
C VAL A 200 -22.72 11.72 36.12
N GLU A 201 -23.60 10.72 36.05
CA GLU A 201 -24.99 10.80 36.49
C GLU A 201 -25.06 11.04 38.01
N MET A 202 -24.28 10.29 38.81
CA MET A 202 -24.18 10.50 40.25
C MET A 202 -23.65 11.90 40.62
N LYS A 203 -22.78 12.51 39.80
CA LYS A 203 -22.35 13.91 39.98
C LYS A 203 -23.46 14.90 39.68
N HIS A 204 -24.17 14.76 38.55
CA HIS A 204 -25.29 15.65 38.22
C HIS A 204 -26.45 15.54 39.22
N VAL A 205 -26.71 14.36 39.80
CA VAL A 205 -27.71 14.20 40.88
C VAL A 205 -27.29 14.94 42.16
N VAL A 206 -25.98 15.06 42.43
CA VAL A 206 -25.45 15.86 43.55
C VAL A 206 -25.48 17.36 43.23
N GLU A 207 -25.17 17.77 41.99
CA GLU A 207 -25.20 19.19 41.56
C GLU A 207 -26.63 19.73 41.45
N THR A 208 -27.59 18.96 40.93
CA THR A 208 -29.02 19.36 40.88
C THR A 208 -29.69 19.42 42.24
N PHE A 209 -29.10 18.82 43.29
CA PHE A 209 -29.54 19.02 44.68
C PHE A 209 -29.01 20.33 45.29
N PHE A 210 -28.11 21.05 44.59
CA PHE A 210 -27.42 22.25 45.08
C PHE A 210 -27.23 23.34 43.99
N GLY A 211 -28.22 23.56 43.14
CA GLY A 211 -28.19 24.67 42.19
C GLY A 211 -29.44 24.83 41.34
N PHE A 212 -30.25 25.84 41.64
CA PHE A 212 -31.03 26.52 40.61
C PHE A 212 -30.08 27.47 39.87
N ASP A 213 -30.04 27.39 38.55
CA ASP A 213 -29.65 28.52 37.70
C ASP A 213 -30.59 28.55 36.49
N GLU A 214 -31.04 29.74 36.12
CA GLU A 214 -31.81 29.98 34.90
C GLU A 214 -30.88 29.99 33.66
N GLU A 215 -31.45 30.04 32.45
CA GLU A 215 -30.73 30.15 31.17
C GLU A 215 -29.97 28.90 30.67
N SER A 216 -30.73 27.87 30.25
CA SER A 216 -30.33 27.05 29.09
C SER A 216 -31.58 26.48 28.40
N VAL A 217 -32.15 27.27 27.49
CA VAL A 217 -33.17 26.79 26.54
C VAL A 217 -32.43 26.33 25.29
N ASP A 218 -32.87 25.19 24.73
CA ASP A 218 -32.46 24.53 23.48
C ASP A 218 -31.69 23.20 23.64
N SER A 219 -32.45 22.11 23.87
CA SER A 219 -32.19 20.78 23.29
C SER A 219 -33.35 19.80 23.59
N GLU A 220 -34.50 20.05 22.96
CA GLU A 220 -35.33 18.93 22.48
C GLU A 220 -34.48 18.17 21.42
N THR A 221 -34.50 16.85 21.22
CA THR A 221 -35.45 15.80 21.58
C THR A 221 -34.71 14.46 21.75
N LEU A 222 -35.04 13.67 22.77
CA LEU A 222 -35.03 12.21 22.67
C LEU A 222 -36.33 11.66 23.28
N SER A 223 -37.08 10.90 22.51
CA SER A 223 -38.22 10.12 22.99
C SER A 223 -38.25 8.80 22.23
N GLU A 224 -38.06 7.70 22.96
CA GLU A 224 -38.21 6.35 22.44
C GLU A 224 -39.68 5.95 22.34
N THR A 225 -39.95 4.86 21.60
CA THR A 225 -41.18 4.03 21.66
C THR A 225 -42.47 4.70 21.14
N SER A 226 -43.29 4.08 20.29
CA SER A 226 -43.63 2.65 20.19
C SER A 226 -44.36 2.33 18.87
N TYR A 227 -44.39 1.05 18.49
CA TYR A 227 -45.24 0.53 17.43
C TYR A 227 -46.68 0.30 17.94
N ASN A 228 -47.69 0.72 17.18
CA ASN A 228 -48.72 -0.16 16.56
C ASN A 228 -49.96 0.62 16.07
N THR A 229 -50.50 0.17 14.93
CA THR A 229 -51.93 0.13 14.48
C THR A 229 -52.94 1.21 14.97
N ASP A 230 -53.84 1.76 14.16
CA ASP A 230 -54.41 1.27 12.90
C ASP A 230 -55.07 2.40 12.06
N ARG A 231 -55.68 2.03 10.93
CA ARG A 231 -56.33 2.90 9.94
C ARG A 231 -57.65 3.57 10.37
N THR A 232 -57.99 4.61 9.59
CA THR A 232 -59.33 5.05 9.13
C THR A 232 -60.26 5.87 10.04
N ASP A 233 -60.43 7.14 9.63
CA ASP A 233 -61.70 7.81 9.30
C ASP A 233 -63.00 7.51 10.11
N ARG A 234 -63.50 8.48 10.89
CA ARG A 234 -64.53 9.46 10.45
C ARG A 234 -65.03 10.40 11.57
N THR A 235 -65.67 11.49 11.13
CA THR A 235 -66.18 12.69 11.84
C THR A 235 -67.50 12.42 12.63
N PRO A 236 -67.87 13.22 13.67
CA PRO A 236 -68.78 12.77 14.76
C PRO A 236 -70.20 13.41 14.78
N ALA A 237 -70.91 13.26 15.92
CA ALA A 237 -72.26 13.73 16.34
C ALA A 237 -73.43 12.75 16.04
N THR A 238 -74.51 12.63 16.84
CA THR A 238 -75.12 13.48 17.91
C THR A 238 -75.93 12.60 18.93
N PRO A 239 -76.49 13.14 20.05
CA PRO A 239 -76.90 12.38 21.26
C PRO A 239 -78.42 12.23 21.49
N GLU A 240 -78.80 11.35 22.45
CA GLU A 240 -80.03 11.19 23.27
C GLU A 240 -79.77 9.98 24.22
N GLU A 241 -80.29 9.77 25.44
CA GLU A 241 -81.24 10.44 26.36
C GLU A 241 -80.80 10.16 27.85
N ASP A 242 -81.47 10.70 28.89
CA ASP A 242 -81.05 10.65 30.32
C ASP A 242 -81.40 9.36 31.11
N LEU A 243 -80.44 8.77 31.86
CA LEU A 243 -80.68 7.90 33.04
C LEU A 243 -79.39 7.65 33.90
N ASP A 244 -78.87 8.61 34.72
CA ASP A 244 -78.09 8.22 35.94
C ASP A 244 -77.73 9.32 37.00
N ASP A 245 -78.60 10.30 37.27
CA ASP A 245 -78.25 11.43 38.18
C ASP A 245 -78.12 11.06 39.68
N THR A 246 -78.24 9.77 40.04
CA THR A 246 -78.05 9.24 41.39
C THR A 246 -76.69 8.56 41.63
N THR A 247 -76.10 7.90 40.62
CA THR A 247 -74.79 7.22 40.78
C THR A 247 -73.64 8.23 40.82
N THR A 248 -73.72 9.29 40.02
CA THR A 248 -72.75 10.40 39.99
C THR A 248 -72.58 11.07 41.36
N ARG A 249 -73.66 11.15 42.14
CA ARG A 249 -73.67 11.73 43.50
C ARG A 249 -72.90 10.88 44.50
N GLU A 250 -73.07 9.55 44.45
CA GLU A 250 -72.38 8.60 45.34
C GLU A 250 -70.89 8.47 44.97
N GLU A 251 -70.54 8.48 43.68
CA GLU A 251 -69.15 8.52 43.23
C GLU A 251 -68.43 9.82 43.66
N ALA A 252 -69.11 10.96 43.63
CA ALA A 252 -68.56 12.23 44.10
C ALA A 252 -68.26 12.21 45.61
N ASP A 253 -69.17 11.67 46.43
CA ASP A 253 -68.95 11.56 47.87
C ASP A 253 -67.84 10.53 48.20
N LEU A 254 -67.72 9.43 47.44
CA LEU A 254 -66.61 8.48 47.55
C LEU A 254 -65.26 9.11 47.17
N ARG A 255 -65.18 9.89 46.08
CA ARG A 255 -63.99 10.67 45.71
C ARG A 255 -63.61 11.68 46.80
N PHE A 256 -64.58 12.38 47.38
CA PHE A 256 -64.33 13.31 48.48
C PHE A 256 -63.76 12.60 49.72
N CYS A 257 -64.26 11.41 50.03
CA CYS A 257 -63.74 10.57 51.11
C CYS A 257 -62.32 10.05 50.84
N GLN A 258 -61.98 9.69 49.60
CA GLN A 258 -60.63 9.30 49.19
C GLN A 258 -59.66 10.48 49.29
N LEU A 259 -60.00 11.62 48.69
CA LEU A 259 -59.18 12.83 48.70
C LEU A 259 -58.91 13.33 50.14
N THR A 260 -59.89 13.21 51.03
CA THR A 260 -59.73 13.54 52.47
C THR A 260 -58.72 12.61 53.16
N ARG A 261 -58.70 11.31 52.81
CA ARG A 261 -57.72 10.35 53.37
C ARG A 261 -56.32 10.61 52.83
N GLU A 262 -56.19 10.93 51.55
CA GLU A 262 -54.92 11.29 50.92
C GLU A 262 -54.36 12.59 51.48
N TYR A 263 -55.18 13.62 51.67
CA TYR A 263 -54.79 14.86 52.33
C TYR A 263 -54.26 14.63 53.76
N GLN A 264 -54.93 13.79 54.55
CA GLN A 264 -54.45 13.42 55.88
C GLN A 264 -53.17 12.57 55.84
N ALA A 265 -53.00 11.69 54.84
CA ALA A 265 -51.77 10.93 54.66
C ALA A 265 -50.60 11.84 54.30
N LEU A 266 -50.83 12.82 53.42
CA LEU A 266 -49.85 13.83 53.03
C LEU A 266 -49.46 14.72 54.22
N GLN A 267 -50.42 15.17 55.04
CA GLN A 267 -50.13 15.91 56.28
C GLN A 267 -49.26 15.10 57.26
N ARG A 268 -49.52 13.79 57.42
CA ARG A 268 -48.66 12.93 58.26
C ARG A 268 -47.27 12.73 57.66
N ALA A 269 -47.16 12.57 56.34
CA ALA A 269 -45.86 12.48 55.65
C ALA A 269 -45.06 13.78 55.79
N TYR A 270 -45.71 14.94 55.69
CA TYR A 270 -45.09 16.24 55.89
C TYR A 270 -44.63 16.44 57.34
N ALA A 271 -45.43 16.01 58.31
CA ALA A 271 -45.03 16.02 59.73
C ALA A 271 -43.82 15.12 60.00
N LEU A 272 -43.76 13.92 59.42
CA LEU A 272 -42.62 12.99 59.55
C LEU A 272 -41.35 13.52 58.86
N LEU A 273 -41.47 14.15 57.70
CA LEU A 273 -40.36 14.84 57.04
C LEU A 273 -39.85 16.02 57.89
N GLN A 274 -40.75 16.79 58.48
CA GLN A 274 -40.40 17.90 59.35
C GLN A 274 -39.81 17.43 60.70
N GLU A 275 -40.18 16.24 61.18
CA GLU A 275 -39.54 15.56 62.31
C GLU A 275 -38.13 15.05 61.96
N GLN A 276 -37.92 14.54 60.74
CA GLN A 276 -36.58 14.18 60.25
C GLN A 276 -35.65 15.39 60.03
N VAL A 277 -36.18 16.51 59.53
CA VAL A 277 -35.42 17.76 59.35
C VAL A 277 -35.21 18.50 60.68
N GLY A 278 -36.07 18.29 61.68
CA GLY A 278 -36.03 18.96 62.98
C GLY A 278 -35.24 18.24 64.08
N GLY A 279 -34.54 17.14 63.79
CA GLY A 279 -34.03 16.19 64.79
C GLY A 279 -32.52 15.92 64.79
N THR A 280 -31.70 16.86 65.29
CA THR A 280 -30.33 16.61 65.79
C THR A 280 -29.28 16.04 64.81
N LEU A 281 -29.08 16.69 63.66
CA LEU A 281 -27.69 16.85 63.19
C LEU A 281 -27.05 17.96 64.03
N ASP A 282 -26.04 17.58 64.82
CA ASP A 282 -25.27 18.47 65.69
C ASP A 282 -24.64 19.60 64.85
N ALA A 283 -25.23 20.79 64.91
CA ALA A 283 -24.84 21.93 64.08
C ALA A 283 -23.37 22.34 64.30
N GLU A 284 -22.80 22.09 65.48
CA GLU A 284 -21.36 22.29 65.70
C GLU A 284 -20.52 21.22 64.98
N ARG A 285 -20.95 19.95 64.95
CA ARG A 285 -20.24 18.93 64.15
C ARG A 285 -20.32 19.24 62.67
N GLU A 286 -21.50 19.63 62.18
CA GLU A 286 -21.70 19.93 60.77
C GLU A 286 -20.96 21.20 60.34
N ALA A 287 -20.86 22.20 61.22
CA ALA A 287 -19.97 23.35 61.03
C ALA A 287 -18.50 22.92 61.00
N ARG A 288 -18.04 22.10 61.96
CA ARG A 288 -16.65 21.62 62.00
C ARG A 288 -16.28 20.73 60.80
N THR A 289 -17.19 19.91 60.27
CA THR A 289 -16.91 19.17 59.03
C THR A 289 -16.90 20.08 57.81
N ARG A 290 -17.76 21.11 57.73
CA ARG A 290 -17.66 22.13 56.67
C ARG A 290 -16.35 22.90 56.75
N GLU A 291 -15.93 23.36 57.94
CA GLU A 291 -14.63 24.02 58.15
C GLU A 291 -13.44 23.13 57.79
N GLN A 292 -13.47 21.85 58.19
CA GLN A 292 -12.42 20.87 57.85
C GLN A 292 -12.34 20.64 56.33
N LEU A 293 -13.49 20.44 55.67
CA LEU A 293 -13.54 20.28 54.21
C LEU A 293 -13.08 21.54 53.48
N GLN A 294 -13.42 22.73 53.99
CA GLN A 294 -12.95 24.01 53.44
C GLN A 294 -11.44 24.17 53.61
N ALA A 295 -10.87 23.78 54.76
CA ALA A 295 -9.43 23.80 55.00
C ALA A 295 -8.66 22.78 54.13
N ASP A 296 -9.22 21.59 53.91
CA ASP A 296 -8.63 20.58 53.03
C ASP A 296 -8.76 20.97 51.54
N LEU A 297 -9.86 21.62 51.14
CA LEU A 297 -10.04 22.19 49.80
C LEU A 297 -9.02 23.30 49.53
N LEU A 298 -8.82 24.23 50.46
CA LEU A 298 -7.78 25.26 50.37
C LEU A 298 -6.37 24.66 50.30
N ARG A 299 -6.09 23.58 51.05
CA ARG A 299 -4.80 22.86 50.98
C ARG A 299 -4.60 22.19 49.63
N CYS A 300 -5.66 21.62 49.05
CA CYS A 300 -5.62 21.04 47.71
C CYS A 300 -5.42 22.12 46.63
N GLN A 301 -6.08 23.27 46.74
CA GLN A 301 -5.87 24.41 45.83
C GLN A 301 -4.43 24.93 45.89
N ALA A 302 -3.89 25.21 47.08
CA ALA A 302 -2.49 25.62 47.23
C ALA A 302 -1.51 24.59 46.62
N LYS A 303 -1.79 23.29 46.80
CA LYS A 303 -0.98 22.23 46.19
C LYS A 303 -1.13 22.14 44.67
N ILE A 304 -2.28 22.49 44.11
CA ILE A 304 -2.47 22.62 42.66
C ILE A 304 -1.66 23.82 42.15
N GLU A 305 -1.78 24.99 42.78
CA GLU A 305 -0.98 26.17 42.42
C GLU A 305 0.53 25.93 42.50
N ASP A 306 1.01 25.23 43.52
CA ASP A 306 2.43 24.87 43.64
C ASP A 306 2.87 23.88 42.56
N LEU A 307 2.01 22.92 42.19
CA LEU A 307 2.27 22.00 41.07
C LEU A 307 2.24 22.73 39.72
N GLU A 308 1.35 23.69 39.54
CA GLU A 308 1.28 24.54 38.34
C GLU A 308 2.50 25.45 38.23
N LYS A 309 2.93 26.09 39.33
CA LYS A 309 4.19 26.86 39.39
C LYS A 309 5.38 25.96 39.06
N LEU A 310 5.48 24.77 39.64
CA LEU A 310 6.53 23.80 39.31
C LEU A 310 6.47 23.31 37.86
N LEU A 311 5.29 23.25 37.23
CA LEU A 311 5.11 22.91 35.82
C LEU A 311 5.58 24.05 34.90
N VAL A 312 5.35 25.30 35.31
CA VAL A 312 5.82 26.50 34.61
C VAL A 312 7.34 26.69 34.80
N GLU A 313 7.86 26.51 36.01
CA GLU A 313 9.29 26.63 36.35
C GLU A 313 10.15 25.51 35.74
N LYS A 314 9.61 24.30 35.57
CA LYS A 314 10.28 23.24 34.78
C LYS A 314 10.35 23.56 33.28
N GLY A 315 9.57 24.54 32.82
CA GLY A 315 9.35 24.81 31.41
C GLY A 315 8.48 23.73 30.77
N GLN A 316 7.47 24.16 30.00
CA GLN A 316 6.96 23.28 28.94
C GLN A 316 8.12 23.10 27.94
N ASP A 317 8.50 21.85 27.69
CA ASP A 317 9.61 21.52 26.80
C ASP A 317 9.37 22.17 25.43
N SER A 318 10.14 23.21 25.10
CA SER A 318 9.88 24.06 23.93
C SER A 318 9.94 23.25 22.65
N THR A 319 10.79 22.22 22.64
CA THR A 319 10.92 21.25 21.55
C THR A 319 9.61 20.51 21.29
N TRP A 320 8.94 19.99 22.33
CA TRP A 320 7.67 19.29 22.21
C TRP A 320 6.52 20.20 21.76
N VAL A 321 6.51 21.46 22.21
CA VAL A 321 5.52 22.46 21.77
C VAL A 321 5.72 22.79 20.28
N GLU A 322 6.96 22.95 19.83
CA GLU A 322 7.32 23.17 18.42
C GLU A 322 6.99 21.96 17.55
N GLU A 323 7.34 20.74 17.97
CA GLU A 323 7.00 19.48 17.28
C GLU A 323 5.50 19.28 17.16
N LYS A 324 4.74 19.53 18.24
CA LYS A 324 3.27 19.47 18.22
C LYS A 324 2.67 20.47 17.23
N GLN A 325 3.19 21.70 17.18
CA GLN A 325 2.74 22.72 16.23
C GLN A 325 3.11 22.35 14.78
N LEU A 326 4.28 21.76 14.55
CA LEU A 326 4.69 21.26 13.24
C LEU A 326 3.76 20.12 12.77
N LEU A 327 3.46 19.15 13.66
CA LEU A 327 2.52 18.05 13.39
C LEU A 327 1.10 18.53 13.07
N ILE A 328 0.64 19.61 13.71
CA ILE A 328 -0.66 20.23 13.39
C ILE A 328 -0.64 20.81 11.96
N ARG A 329 0.41 21.54 11.59
CA ARG A 329 0.55 22.10 10.23
C ARG A 329 0.63 20.99 9.17
N THR A 330 1.45 19.97 9.38
CA THR A 330 1.58 18.87 8.40
C THR A 330 0.28 18.05 8.28
N ASN A 331 -0.48 17.85 9.36
CA ASN A 331 -1.81 17.25 9.27
C ASN A 331 -2.80 18.13 8.50
N GLN A 332 -2.71 19.45 8.63
CA GLN A 332 -3.55 20.39 7.88
C GLN A 332 -3.21 20.36 6.38
N ASP A 333 -1.92 20.38 6.02
CA ASP A 333 -1.45 20.21 4.63
C ASP A 333 -1.91 18.86 4.03
N LEU A 334 -1.89 17.79 4.83
CA LEU A 334 -2.36 16.47 4.42
C LEU A 334 -3.87 16.42 4.21
N LEU A 335 -4.66 17.07 5.07
CA LEU A 335 -6.11 17.19 4.89
C LEU A 335 -6.47 17.98 3.61
N GLU A 336 -5.79 19.10 3.35
CA GLU A 336 -5.96 19.86 2.09
C GLU A 336 -5.50 19.08 0.85
N LYS A 337 -4.53 18.17 1.00
CA LYS A 337 -4.11 17.27 -0.08
C LYS A 337 -5.13 16.15 -0.32
N ILE A 338 -5.67 15.55 0.73
CA ILE A 338 -6.74 14.54 0.64
C ILE A 338 -7.97 15.16 -0.03
N TYR A 339 -8.43 16.33 0.42
CA TYR A 339 -9.59 17.01 -0.16
C TYR A 339 -9.40 17.32 -1.66
N ARG A 340 -8.20 17.75 -2.08
CA ARG A 340 -7.90 17.93 -3.51
C ARG A 340 -7.95 16.63 -4.30
N LEU A 341 -7.37 15.54 -3.76
CA LEU A 341 -7.41 14.22 -4.40
C LEU A 341 -8.84 13.66 -4.47
N GLU A 342 -9.70 13.92 -3.48
CA GLU A 342 -11.13 13.57 -3.52
C GLU A 342 -11.88 14.38 -4.59
N MET A 343 -11.56 15.65 -4.79
CA MET A 343 -12.12 16.46 -5.89
C MET A 343 -11.65 15.94 -7.26
N GLU A 344 -10.36 15.62 -7.41
CA GLU A 344 -9.81 15.02 -8.63
C GLU A 344 -10.42 13.63 -8.91
N GLU A 345 -10.61 12.79 -7.89
CA GLU A 345 -11.28 11.49 -8.01
C GLU A 345 -12.73 11.64 -8.49
N ASN A 346 -13.47 12.61 -7.94
CA ASN A 346 -14.86 12.86 -8.35
C ASN A 346 -14.95 13.43 -9.78
N GLN A 347 -14.01 14.29 -10.18
CA GLN A 347 -13.90 14.77 -11.56
C GLN A 347 -13.62 13.61 -12.54
N LEU A 348 -12.64 12.76 -12.23
CA LEU A 348 -12.30 11.58 -13.04
C LEU A 348 -13.45 10.56 -13.11
N LYS A 349 -14.26 10.42 -12.04
CA LYS A 349 -15.48 9.60 -12.07
C LYS A 349 -16.53 10.16 -13.04
N SER A 350 -16.69 11.48 -13.10
CA SER A 350 -17.60 12.13 -14.07
C SER A 350 -17.10 11.90 -15.50
N GLU A 351 -15.83 12.17 -15.77
CA GLU A 351 -15.23 11.98 -17.10
C GLU A 351 -15.27 10.51 -17.55
N MET A 352 -15.08 9.55 -16.64
CA MET A 352 -15.27 8.13 -16.91
C MET A 352 -16.72 7.78 -17.24
N GLN A 353 -17.70 8.45 -16.64
CA GLN A 353 -19.11 8.23 -16.97
C GLN A 353 -19.45 8.84 -18.33
N ASP A 354 -19.03 10.08 -18.59
CA ASP A 354 -19.20 10.73 -19.91
C ASP A 354 -18.59 9.89 -21.04
N ALA A 355 -17.43 9.27 -20.81
CA ALA A 355 -16.79 8.37 -21.76
C ALA A 355 -17.56 7.06 -22.00
N LYS A 356 -18.25 6.52 -20.98
CA LYS A 356 -19.14 5.35 -21.15
C LYS A 356 -20.37 5.71 -21.96
N ASP A 357 -21.03 6.82 -21.62
CA ASP A 357 -22.22 7.30 -22.32
C ASP A 357 -21.91 7.60 -23.80
N GLN A 358 -20.72 8.14 -24.09
CA GLN A 358 -20.20 8.28 -25.46
C GLN A 358 -19.95 6.93 -26.15
N ASN A 359 -19.40 5.93 -25.45
CA ASN A 359 -19.16 4.62 -26.03
C ASN A 359 -20.48 3.89 -26.35
N GLU A 360 -21.47 3.95 -25.47
CA GLU A 360 -22.82 3.43 -25.73
C GLU A 360 -23.44 4.11 -26.97
N LEU A 361 -23.31 5.44 -27.10
CA LEU A 361 -23.77 6.18 -28.27
C LEU A 361 -23.04 5.74 -29.57
N LEU A 362 -21.75 5.43 -29.49
CA LEU A 362 -20.98 4.89 -30.62
C LEU A 362 -21.43 3.48 -31.00
N GLU A 363 -21.72 2.61 -30.03
CA GLU A 363 -22.30 1.28 -30.28
C GLU A 363 -23.65 1.38 -31.00
N PHE A 364 -24.56 2.26 -30.56
CA PHE A 364 -25.81 2.53 -31.28
C PHE A 364 -25.56 3.05 -32.69
N ARG A 365 -24.55 3.91 -32.89
CA ARG A 365 -24.21 4.45 -34.21
C ARG A 365 -23.61 3.40 -35.14
N VAL A 366 -22.81 2.46 -34.63
CA VAL A 366 -22.30 1.32 -35.41
C VAL A 366 -23.46 0.44 -35.87
N LEU A 367 -24.37 0.06 -34.97
CA LEU A 367 -25.56 -0.73 -35.32
C LEU A 367 -26.46 -0.02 -36.36
N GLU A 368 -26.60 1.32 -36.28
CA GLU A 368 -27.34 2.11 -37.27
C GLU A 368 -26.64 2.16 -38.65
N LEU A 369 -25.30 2.08 -38.68
CA LEU A 369 -24.50 2.01 -39.91
C LEU A 369 -24.54 0.61 -40.53
N GLU A 370 -24.43 -0.45 -39.74
CA GLU A 370 -24.58 -1.85 -40.17
C GLU A 370 -25.97 -2.10 -40.79
N GLU A 371 -27.05 -1.62 -40.17
CA GLU A 371 -28.40 -1.76 -40.73
C GLU A 371 -28.61 -0.87 -41.98
N ARG A 372 -27.89 0.26 -42.11
CA ARG A 372 -27.84 1.03 -43.37
C ARG A 372 -27.09 0.29 -44.47
N GLU A 373 -25.99 -0.37 -44.16
CA GLU A 373 -25.26 -1.21 -45.11
C GLU A 373 -26.16 -2.36 -45.60
N ARG A 374 -26.81 -3.07 -44.66
CA ARG A 374 -27.79 -4.15 -44.96
C ARG A 374 -28.95 -3.71 -45.86
N ARG A 375 -29.37 -2.45 -45.78
CA ARG A 375 -30.49 -1.87 -46.55
C ARG A 375 -30.05 -1.15 -47.83
N SER A 376 -28.76 -0.92 -48.02
CA SER A 376 -28.25 -0.26 -49.23
C SER A 376 -28.30 -1.23 -50.41
N PRO A 377 -28.67 -0.78 -51.62
CA PRO A 377 -28.51 -1.60 -52.82
C PRO A 377 -27.04 -1.99 -52.96
N ALA A 378 -26.75 -3.28 -53.09
CA ALA A 378 -25.38 -3.80 -53.07
C ALA A 378 -24.49 -3.09 -54.11
N PHE A 379 -23.62 -2.20 -53.64
CA PHE A 379 -22.52 -1.68 -54.43
C PHE A 379 -21.53 -2.84 -54.56
N ASN A 380 -21.56 -3.52 -55.71
CA ASN A 380 -20.82 -4.76 -55.96
C ASN A 380 -19.31 -4.53 -56.09
N LEU A 381 -18.66 -4.12 -54.99
CA LEU A 381 -17.24 -4.33 -54.77
C LEU A 381 -17.08 -5.75 -54.24
N GLN A 382 -16.62 -6.66 -55.11
CA GLN A 382 -16.25 -8.02 -54.73
C GLN A 382 -14.99 -7.98 -53.85
N ILE A 383 -15.15 -7.72 -52.56
CA ILE A 383 -14.10 -7.97 -51.57
C ILE A 383 -14.02 -9.49 -51.42
N THR A 384 -13.12 -10.11 -52.18
CA THR A 384 -12.77 -11.52 -52.00
C THR A 384 -12.30 -11.74 -50.57
N THR A 385 -12.82 -12.77 -49.90
CA THR A 385 -12.43 -13.15 -48.53
C THR A 385 -10.92 -13.19 -48.39
N PHE A 386 -10.39 -12.41 -47.44
CA PHE A 386 -8.95 -12.30 -47.20
C PHE A 386 -8.35 -13.67 -46.87
N PRO A 387 -7.31 -14.14 -47.58
CA PRO A 387 -6.55 -15.31 -47.17
C PRO A 387 -5.76 -15.00 -45.88
N GLU A 388 -5.43 -16.03 -45.09
CA GLU A 388 -4.91 -15.96 -43.71
C GLU A 388 -3.54 -15.24 -43.51
N ASN A 389 -2.97 -14.62 -44.55
CA ASN A 389 -1.83 -13.73 -44.40
C ASN A 389 -2.32 -12.32 -44.02
N ASN A 390 -1.74 -11.75 -42.96
CA ASN A 390 -2.03 -10.40 -42.43
C ASN A 390 -1.78 -9.21 -43.39
N SER A 391 -1.58 -9.46 -44.68
CA SER A 391 -1.47 -8.44 -45.72
C SER A 391 -2.85 -7.96 -46.16
N SER A 392 -3.15 -6.68 -45.92
CA SER A 392 -4.36 -6.04 -46.47
C SER A 392 -4.38 -6.05 -48.00
N ALA A 393 -5.55 -5.88 -48.63
CA ALA A 393 -5.67 -5.79 -50.09
C ALA A 393 -4.79 -4.67 -50.67
N LEU A 394 -4.66 -3.55 -49.95
CA LEU A 394 -3.75 -2.46 -50.29
C LEU A 394 -2.28 -2.90 -50.20
N GLN A 395 -1.91 -3.66 -49.17
CA GLN A 395 -0.55 -4.16 -48.98
C GLN A 395 -0.15 -5.21 -50.04
N LEU A 396 -1.10 -6.04 -50.48
CA LEU A 396 -0.92 -6.95 -51.62
C LEU A 396 -0.75 -6.18 -52.94
N PHE A 397 -1.58 -5.16 -53.19
CA PHE A 397 -1.46 -4.30 -54.37
C PHE A 397 -0.12 -3.54 -54.39
N CYS A 398 0.28 -2.92 -53.28
CA CYS A 398 1.59 -2.29 -53.13
C CYS A 398 2.74 -3.28 -53.37
N HIS A 399 2.65 -4.53 -52.88
CA HIS A 399 3.66 -5.55 -53.17
C HIS A 399 3.72 -5.93 -54.66
N GLN A 400 2.57 -6.03 -55.34
CA GLN A 400 2.49 -6.33 -56.78
C GLN A 400 3.07 -5.20 -57.63
N GLU A 401 2.80 -3.95 -57.27
CA GLU A 401 3.36 -2.74 -57.89
C GLU A 401 4.83 -2.46 -57.45
N GLY A 402 5.42 -3.32 -56.61
CA GLY A 402 6.81 -3.17 -56.13
C GLY A 402 7.03 -2.03 -55.13
N VAL A 403 5.96 -1.40 -54.62
CA VAL A 403 5.97 -0.34 -53.62
C VAL A 403 6.30 -0.92 -52.25
N LYS A 404 7.54 -0.71 -51.80
CA LYS A 404 8.04 -1.20 -50.51
C LYS A 404 7.97 -0.17 -49.38
N ASP A 405 8.21 1.10 -49.71
CA ASP A 405 8.12 2.23 -48.77
C ASP A 405 7.05 3.21 -49.24
N VAL A 406 6.12 3.53 -48.35
CA VAL A 406 4.99 4.44 -48.62
C VAL A 406 5.25 5.75 -47.88
N ASN A 407 5.88 6.72 -48.55
CA ASN A 407 6.15 8.02 -47.96
C ASN A 407 4.90 8.93 -48.07
N VAL A 408 4.22 9.15 -46.93
CA VAL A 408 3.01 10.00 -46.83
C VAL A 408 3.27 11.44 -47.30
N SER A 409 4.45 12.01 -47.00
CA SER A 409 4.82 13.36 -47.46
C SER A 409 5.06 13.43 -48.98
N GLU A 410 5.52 12.34 -49.61
CA GLU A 410 5.65 12.27 -51.06
C GLU A 410 4.29 12.06 -51.75
N LEU A 411 3.42 11.25 -51.14
CA LEU A 411 2.05 11.05 -51.62
C LEU A 411 1.23 12.33 -51.54
N MET A 412 1.29 13.11 -50.45
CA MET A 412 0.62 14.41 -50.38
C MET A 412 1.10 15.34 -51.49
N LYS A 413 2.41 15.48 -51.71
CA LYS A 413 2.94 16.31 -52.82
C LYS A 413 2.45 15.87 -54.19
N LYS A 414 2.37 14.55 -54.45
CA LYS A 414 1.81 14.02 -55.71
C LYS A 414 0.31 14.30 -55.83
N LEU A 415 -0.40 14.28 -54.71
CA LEU A 415 -1.83 14.55 -54.64
C LEU A 415 -2.16 16.04 -54.81
N ASP A 416 -1.34 16.94 -54.26
CA ASP A 416 -1.42 18.39 -54.48
C ASP A 416 -1.26 18.71 -55.99
N ILE A 417 -0.20 18.16 -56.62
CA ILE A 417 0.05 18.30 -58.07
C ILE A 417 -1.10 17.73 -58.91
N LEU A 418 -1.76 16.66 -58.44
CA LEU A 418 -2.95 16.13 -59.09
C LEU A 418 -4.15 17.08 -58.94
N GLY A 419 -4.38 17.61 -57.73
CA GLY A 419 -5.46 18.56 -57.43
C GLY A 419 -5.38 19.87 -58.21
N ASP A 420 -4.17 20.33 -58.52
CA ASP A 420 -3.93 21.52 -59.35
C ASP A 420 -4.31 21.32 -60.85
N ASN A 421 -4.64 20.10 -61.30
CA ASN A 421 -5.11 19.89 -62.68
C ASN A 421 -6.56 20.36 -62.87
N GLY A 422 -6.73 21.51 -63.53
CA GLY A 422 -8.03 22.07 -63.90
C GLY A 422 -8.89 21.24 -64.88
N ASN A 423 -8.51 20.01 -65.20
CA ASN A 423 -9.23 19.09 -66.10
C ASN A 423 -9.94 17.93 -65.36
N LEU A 424 -9.92 17.92 -64.02
CA LEU A 424 -10.57 16.90 -63.18
C LEU A 424 -12.10 17.04 -63.17
N ARG A 425 -12.80 15.91 -63.25
CA ARG A 425 -14.25 15.81 -63.00
C ARG A 425 -14.54 16.01 -61.50
N ASN A 426 -15.76 16.45 -61.16
CA ASN A 426 -16.16 16.68 -59.76
C ASN A 426 -15.94 15.46 -58.85
N GLU A 427 -16.19 14.24 -59.36
CA GLU A 427 -15.94 12.98 -58.65
C GLU A 427 -14.46 12.76 -58.32
N GLU A 428 -13.57 13.14 -59.25
CA GLU A 428 -12.11 13.01 -59.11
C GLU A 428 -11.57 14.08 -58.14
N GLN A 429 -12.11 15.30 -58.19
CA GLN A 429 -11.80 16.37 -57.22
C GLN A 429 -12.19 15.95 -55.79
N VAL A 430 -13.39 15.38 -55.60
CA VAL A 430 -13.84 14.86 -54.31
C VAL A 430 -12.94 13.72 -53.82
N ALA A 431 -12.57 12.78 -54.70
CA ALA A 431 -11.66 11.69 -54.35
C ALA A 431 -10.27 12.20 -53.92
N ILE A 432 -9.74 13.23 -54.59
CA ILE A 432 -8.46 13.87 -54.24
C ILE A 432 -8.53 14.55 -52.87
N ILE A 433 -9.60 15.31 -52.58
CA ILE A 433 -9.79 15.96 -51.27
C ILE A 433 -9.93 14.92 -50.15
N GLN A 434 -10.67 13.82 -50.39
CA GLN A 434 -10.81 12.72 -49.44
C GLN A 434 -9.48 12.02 -49.18
N ALA A 435 -8.72 11.69 -50.23
CA ALA A 435 -7.39 11.10 -50.10
C ALA A 435 -6.43 12.00 -49.32
N GLY A 436 -6.48 13.32 -49.54
CA GLY A 436 -5.64 14.29 -48.82
C GLY A 436 -5.97 14.36 -47.34
N THR A 437 -7.27 14.31 -47.02
CA THR A 437 -7.75 14.24 -45.63
C THR A 437 -7.26 12.97 -44.93
N VAL A 438 -7.31 11.81 -45.61
CA VAL A 438 -6.81 10.54 -45.08
C VAL A 438 -5.29 10.58 -44.88
N LEU A 439 -4.53 11.06 -45.86
CA LEU A 439 -3.06 11.16 -45.74
C LEU A 439 -2.63 12.11 -44.60
N ALA A 440 -3.33 13.24 -44.42
CA ALA A 440 -3.06 14.17 -43.32
C ALA A 440 -3.38 13.56 -41.93
N LEU A 441 -4.39 12.69 -41.84
CA LEU A 441 -4.67 11.92 -40.63
C LEU A 441 -3.58 10.86 -40.38
N CYS A 442 -3.16 10.14 -41.43
CA CYS A 442 -2.05 9.18 -41.35
C CYS A 442 -0.75 9.85 -40.90
N GLU A 443 -0.42 11.05 -41.39
CA GLU A 443 0.78 11.78 -40.98
C GLU A 443 0.75 12.18 -39.50
N LYS A 444 -0.42 12.60 -38.98
CA LYS A 444 -0.60 12.88 -37.55
C LYS A 444 -0.44 11.62 -36.70
N TRP A 445 -1.02 10.50 -37.14
CA TRP A 445 -0.88 9.21 -36.46
C TRP A 445 0.56 8.70 -36.46
N LEU A 446 1.28 8.81 -37.58
CA LEU A 446 2.71 8.44 -37.65
C LEU A 446 3.55 9.27 -36.69
N LYS A 447 3.38 10.61 -36.67
CA LYS A 447 4.07 11.49 -35.71
C LYS A 447 3.76 11.17 -34.25
N GLN A 448 2.52 10.76 -33.96
CA GLN A 448 2.15 10.30 -32.61
C GLN A 448 2.84 8.98 -32.26
N ILE A 449 2.90 8.02 -33.19
CA ILE A 449 3.60 6.74 -33.02
C ILE A 449 5.10 6.98 -32.80
N GLU A 450 5.77 7.76 -33.65
CA GLU A 450 7.18 8.15 -33.52
C GLU A 450 7.47 8.81 -32.16
N GLY A 451 6.58 9.71 -31.70
CA GLY A 451 6.69 10.33 -30.38
C GLY A 451 6.55 9.34 -29.22
N THR A 452 5.63 8.37 -29.33
CA THR A 452 5.49 7.30 -28.33
C THR A 452 6.66 6.32 -28.35
N GLU A 453 7.20 6.01 -29.52
CA GLU A 453 8.38 5.15 -29.69
C GLU A 453 9.59 5.79 -29.01
N ALA A 454 9.88 7.06 -29.32
CA ALA A 454 10.98 7.80 -28.69
C ALA A 454 10.84 7.88 -27.15
N ALA A 455 9.63 8.09 -26.63
CA ALA A 455 9.37 8.08 -25.20
C ALA A 455 9.58 6.69 -24.56
N LEU A 456 9.20 5.61 -25.25
CA LEU A 456 9.45 4.24 -24.82
C LEU A 456 10.94 3.89 -24.86
N THR A 457 11.67 4.26 -25.91
CA THR A 457 13.12 4.07 -26.01
C THR A 457 13.85 4.79 -24.88
N GLN A 458 13.47 6.04 -24.58
CA GLN A 458 14.03 6.80 -23.46
C GLN A 458 13.77 6.08 -22.13
N LYS A 459 12.52 5.62 -21.90
CA LYS A 459 12.16 4.88 -20.68
C LYS A 459 12.90 3.55 -20.53
N MET A 460 13.17 2.85 -21.64
CA MET A 460 14.01 1.65 -21.64
C MET A 460 15.46 1.96 -21.21
N LEU A 461 16.06 3.01 -21.76
CA LEU A 461 17.42 3.44 -21.40
C LEU A 461 17.54 3.85 -19.92
N ASP A 462 16.50 4.46 -19.36
CA ASP A 462 16.50 4.84 -17.94
C ASP A 462 16.31 3.62 -17.02
N LEU A 463 15.45 2.67 -17.39
CA LEU A 463 15.35 1.38 -16.69
C LEU A 463 16.65 0.56 -16.74
N GLU A 464 17.42 0.63 -17.83
CA GLU A 464 18.75 0.00 -17.91
C GLU A 464 19.75 0.63 -16.93
N LYS A 465 19.78 1.97 -16.81
CA LYS A 465 20.61 2.68 -15.83
C LYS A 465 20.22 2.34 -14.39
N GLU A 466 18.92 2.30 -14.09
CA GLU A 466 18.42 1.90 -12.77
C GLU A 466 18.82 0.47 -12.43
N LYS A 467 18.65 -0.48 -13.38
CA LYS A 467 19.09 -1.86 -13.24
C LYS A 467 20.59 -1.99 -12.97
N GLU A 468 21.44 -1.20 -13.63
CA GLU A 468 22.87 -1.15 -13.33
C GLU A 468 23.15 -0.65 -11.91
N LEU A 469 22.44 0.39 -11.46
CA LEU A 469 22.58 0.93 -10.11
C LEU A 469 22.16 -0.10 -9.05
N PHE A 470 21.01 -0.74 -9.22
CA PHE A 470 20.55 -1.84 -8.36
C PHE A 470 21.54 -3.01 -8.35
N SER A 471 22.15 -3.34 -9.49
CA SER A 471 23.15 -4.41 -9.58
C SER A 471 24.43 -4.07 -8.79
N LYS A 472 24.87 -2.81 -8.81
CA LYS A 472 26.00 -2.32 -7.99
C LYS A 472 25.65 -2.32 -6.50
N GLN A 473 24.46 -1.83 -6.12
CA GLN A 473 23.97 -1.87 -4.73
C GLN A 473 23.88 -3.30 -4.19
N LYS A 474 23.38 -4.24 -5.00
CA LYS A 474 23.36 -5.65 -4.66
C LYS A 474 24.77 -6.19 -4.41
N GLY A 475 25.73 -5.88 -5.29
CA GLY A 475 27.13 -6.28 -5.13
C GLY A 475 27.72 -5.86 -3.78
N TYR A 476 27.52 -4.59 -3.38
CA TYR A 476 27.97 -4.11 -2.07
C TYR A 476 27.28 -4.81 -0.89
N LEU A 477 26.01 -5.20 -1.02
CA LEU A 477 25.30 -5.96 0.01
C LEU A 477 25.78 -7.42 0.10
N ASP A 478 26.09 -8.04 -1.04
CA ASP A 478 26.67 -9.39 -1.10
C ASP A 478 28.08 -9.40 -0.46
N GLU A 479 28.95 -8.42 -0.79
CA GLU A 479 30.28 -8.23 -0.17
C GLU A 479 30.21 -8.04 1.36
N GLU A 480 29.29 -7.18 1.82
CA GLU A 480 29.06 -6.90 3.24
C GLU A 480 28.49 -8.12 3.99
N LEU A 481 27.68 -8.96 3.34
CA LEU A 481 27.19 -10.23 3.88
C LEU A 481 28.32 -11.25 4.03
N ASP A 482 29.20 -11.38 3.05
CA ASP A 482 30.38 -12.25 3.12
C ASP A 482 31.34 -11.79 4.22
N TYR A 483 31.55 -10.48 4.40
CA TYR A 483 32.33 -9.94 5.51
C TYR A 483 31.72 -10.30 6.88
N ARG A 484 30.40 -10.09 7.05
CA ARG A 484 29.70 -10.48 8.30
C ARG A 484 29.80 -11.97 8.58
N LYS A 485 29.67 -12.81 7.56
CA LYS A 485 29.80 -14.26 7.68
C LYS A 485 31.22 -14.65 8.10
N GLN A 486 32.24 -14.07 7.49
CA GLN A 486 33.63 -14.32 7.87
C GLN A 486 33.92 -13.89 9.31
N ALA A 487 33.39 -12.75 9.76
CA ALA A 487 33.50 -12.30 11.15
C ALA A 487 32.79 -13.23 12.14
N LEU A 488 31.63 -13.76 11.76
CA LEU A 488 30.89 -14.77 12.53
C LEU A 488 31.68 -16.08 12.66
N ASP A 489 32.24 -16.59 11.55
CA ASP A 489 33.06 -17.81 11.52
C ASP A 489 34.33 -17.65 12.38
N GLN A 490 34.97 -16.49 12.35
CA GLN A 490 36.10 -16.16 13.24
C GLN A 490 35.69 -16.13 14.71
N ALA A 491 34.51 -15.59 15.04
CA ALA A 491 33.99 -15.60 16.40
C ALA A 491 33.69 -17.03 16.89
N TYR A 492 33.11 -17.90 16.04
CA TYR A 492 32.89 -19.30 16.36
C TYR A 492 34.19 -20.07 16.60
N LEU A 493 35.20 -19.92 15.72
CA LEU A 493 36.54 -20.47 15.95
C LEU A 493 37.11 -20.00 17.29
N LYS A 494 36.93 -18.72 17.63
CA LYS A 494 37.47 -18.18 18.88
C LYS A 494 36.74 -18.72 20.13
N ILE A 495 35.44 -18.96 20.04
CA ILE A 495 34.67 -19.64 21.09
C ILE A 495 35.18 -21.07 21.25
N GLN A 496 35.36 -21.81 20.14
CA GLN A 496 35.84 -23.19 20.17
C GLN A 496 37.25 -23.33 20.75
N ASP A 497 38.17 -22.41 20.42
CA ASP A 497 39.50 -22.31 21.05
C ASP A 497 39.41 -22.12 22.57
N LEU A 498 38.50 -21.25 23.03
CA LEU A 498 38.30 -20.97 24.45
C LEU A 498 37.66 -22.17 25.17
N GLU A 499 36.69 -22.84 24.55
CA GLU A 499 36.09 -24.09 25.05
C GLU A 499 37.12 -25.21 25.15
N ALA A 500 37.96 -25.41 24.13
CA ALA A 500 39.05 -26.38 24.17
C ALA A 500 40.09 -26.04 25.25
N THR A 501 40.41 -24.76 25.43
CA THR A 501 41.31 -24.30 26.49
C THR A 501 40.72 -24.56 27.88
N LEU A 502 39.43 -24.29 28.08
CA LEU A 502 38.70 -24.58 29.32
C LEU A 502 38.64 -26.09 29.59
N TYR A 503 38.35 -26.90 28.58
CA TYR A 503 38.29 -28.36 28.70
C TYR A 503 39.66 -28.95 29.08
N ASN A 504 40.75 -28.48 28.46
CA ASN A 504 42.11 -28.87 28.82
C ASN A 504 42.49 -28.44 30.24
N ALA A 505 42.08 -27.24 30.68
CA ALA A 505 42.28 -26.79 32.05
C ALA A 505 41.52 -27.65 33.07
N LEU A 506 40.29 -28.06 32.74
CA LEU A 506 39.49 -28.98 33.56
C LEU A 506 40.07 -30.40 33.63
N GLN A 507 40.73 -30.88 32.57
CA GLN A 507 41.40 -32.19 32.57
C GLN A 507 42.67 -32.25 33.43
N GLN A 508 43.32 -31.13 33.73
CA GLN A 508 44.54 -31.12 34.55
C GLN A 508 44.30 -31.28 36.07
N GLU A 509 43.06 -31.20 36.56
CA GLU A 509 42.67 -31.60 37.93
C GLU A 509 41.63 -32.75 37.94
N PRO A 510 42.02 -34.03 37.70
CA PRO A 510 41.07 -35.14 37.53
C PRO A 510 40.38 -35.65 38.81
N GLY A 511 40.59 -34.98 39.95
CA GLY A 511 40.16 -35.45 41.28
C GLY A 511 39.41 -34.41 42.10
N ARG A 512 39.14 -33.22 41.54
CA ARG A 512 38.49 -32.12 42.23
C ARG A 512 37.20 -31.77 41.51
N MET A 513 36.08 -32.09 42.14
CA MET A 513 34.75 -31.60 41.74
C MET A 513 34.88 -30.08 41.56
N ALA A 514 34.73 -29.55 40.34
CA ALA A 514 34.99 -28.13 40.07
C ALA A 514 34.07 -27.19 40.90
N SER A 515 32.95 -27.72 41.39
CA SER A 515 32.04 -27.07 42.35
C SER A 515 32.58 -26.96 43.79
N GLU A 516 33.67 -27.64 44.15
CA GLU A 516 34.23 -27.71 45.52
C GLU A 516 35.75 -27.41 45.59
N ALA A 517 36.39 -27.18 44.44
CA ALA A 517 37.85 -27.03 44.33
C ALA A 517 38.39 -25.61 44.63
N LEU A 518 37.69 -24.58 44.15
CA LEU A 518 38.13 -23.19 44.25
C LEU A 518 37.73 -22.61 45.60
N SER A 519 38.70 -22.05 46.34
CA SER A 519 38.38 -21.25 47.52
C SER A 519 37.57 -20.02 47.11
N ALA A 520 36.85 -19.40 48.06
CA ALA A 520 36.04 -18.21 47.78
C ALA A 520 36.87 -17.11 47.07
N GLY A 521 38.10 -16.86 47.52
CA GLY A 521 39.02 -15.92 46.89
C GLY A 521 39.40 -16.32 45.45
N GLN A 522 39.68 -17.60 45.18
CA GLN A 522 39.98 -18.03 43.80
C GLN A 522 38.77 -17.90 42.85
N ARG A 523 37.54 -17.99 43.37
CA ARG A 523 36.33 -17.68 42.59
C ARG A 523 36.17 -16.19 42.33
N GLU A 524 36.40 -15.34 43.34
CA GLU A 524 36.40 -13.89 43.18
C GLU A 524 37.49 -13.42 42.21
N ASP A 525 38.71 -13.98 42.27
CA ASP A 525 39.81 -13.68 41.34
C ASP A 525 39.45 -14.08 39.90
N LEU A 526 38.89 -15.28 39.69
CA LEU A 526 38.46 -15.73 38.37
C LEU A 526 37.29 -14.88 37.84
N GLN A 527 36.32 -14.55 38.69
CA GLN A 527 35.18 -13.70 38.34
C GLN A 527 35.67 -12.27 38.01
N ALA A 528 36.64 -11.73 38.74
CA ALA A 528 37.28 -10.45 38.46
C ALA A 528 38.07 -10.47 37.14
N ALA A 529 38.74 -11.59 36.82
CA ALA A 529 39.42 -11.78 35.54
C ALA A 529 38.45 -11.83 34.36
N VAL A 530 37.34 -12.58 34.48
CA VAL A 530 36.27 -12.64 33.47
C VAL A 530 35.58 -11.27 33.31
N GLU A 531 35.28 -10.59 34.41
CA GLU A 531 34.80 -9.19 34.44
C GLU A 531 35.76 -8.24 33.73
N LYS A 532 37.08 -8.43 33.87
CA LYS A 532 38.11 -7.61 33.23
C LYS A 532 38.17 -7.86 31.72
N VAL A 533 38.16 -9.13 31.29
CA VAL A 533 38.09 -9.51 29.86
C VAL A 533 36.79 -9.01 29.23
N ARG A 534 35.64 -9.19 29.90
CA ARG A 534 34.34 -8.68 29.44
C ARG A 534 34.36 -7.16 29.26
N ARG A 535 34.89 -6.41 30.24
CA ARG A 535 35.06 -4.95 30.14
C ARG A 535 36.03 -4.52 29.03
N GLN A 536 37.05 -5.34 28.73
CA GLN A 536 37.98 -5.08 27.62
C GLN A 536 37.33 -5.33 26.25
N ILE A 537 36.61 -6.43 26.07
CA ILE A 537 35.84 -6.72 24.85
C ILE A 537 34.79 -5.63 24.58
N LEU A 538 34.05 -5.21 25.62
CA LEU A 538 33.08 -4.10 25.51
C LEU A 538 33.73 -2.75 25.18
N ARG A 539 34.96 -2.47 25.64
CA ARG A 539 35.71 -1.28 25.20
C ARG A 539 36.12 -1.40 23.73
N GLN A 540 36.71 -2.52 23.34
CA GLN A 540 37.17 -2.74 21.97
C GLN A 540 36.02 -2.70 20.96
N SER A 541 34.85 -3.28 21.28
CA SER A 541 33.64 -3.14 20.46
C SER A 541 33.26 -1.68 20.27
N ARG A 542 33.16 -0.91 21.36
CA ARG A 542 32.81 0.53 21.30
C ARG A 542 33.85 1.36 20.54
N GLU A 543 35.13 1.01 20.63
CA GLU A 543 36.21 1.65 19.88
C GLU A 543 36.09 1.38 18.37
N PHE A 544 35.77 0.14 17.98
CA PHE A 544 35.45 -0.23 16.59
C PHE A 544 34.18 0.47 16.09
N ASP A 545 33.08 0.45 16.86
CA ASP A 545 31.83 1.14 16.50
C ASP A 545 32.06 2.64 16.31
N SER A 546 32.86 3.26 17.19
CA SER A 546 33.25 4.68 17.10
C SER A 546 34.22 4.97 15.96
N GLN A 547 34.91 3.96 15.42
CA GLN A 547 35.74 4.08 14.23
C GLN A 547 34.90 4.01 12.96
N ILE A 548 34.04 3.01 12.84
CA ILE A 548 33.08 2.86 11.74
C ILE A 548 32.19 4.12 11.63
N LEU A 549 31.76 4.67 12.76
CA LEU A 549 30.96 5.91 12.77
C LEU A 549 31.75 7.13 12.24
N ARG A 550 33.05 7.24 12.56
CA ARG A 550 33.91 8.32 12.02
C ARG A 550 34.12 8.17 10.52
N GLU A 551 34.48 6.97 10.05
CA GLU A 551 34.67 6.67 8.63
C GLU A 551 33.38 6.94 7.82
N ARG A 552 32.21 6.58 8.36
CA ARG A 552 30.90 6.90 7.77
C ARG A 552 30.58 8.41 7.77
N MET A 553 30.95 9.15 8.83
CA MET A 553 30.80 10.61 8.84
C MET A 553 31.72 11.30 7.82
N GLU A 554 32.96 10.83 7.65
CA GLU A 554 33.87 11.36 6.63
C GLU A 554 33.35 11.13 5.21
N LEU A 555 32.84 9.92 4.92
CA LEU A 555 32.19 9.63 3.63
C LEU A 555 30.93 10.47 3.40
N LEU A 556 30.10 10.68 4.43
CA LEU A 556 28.92 11.55 4.36
C LEU A 556 29.32 13.00 4.09
N GLN A 557 30.38 13.51 4.74
CA GLN A 557 30.88 14.86 4.54
C GLN A 557 31.45 15.05 3.12
N GLN A 558 32.15 14.05 2.58
CA GLN A 558 32.60 14.05 1.19
C GLN A 558 31.42 14.06 0.20
N ALA A 559 30.38 13.25 0.45
CA ALA A 559 29.17 13.24 -0.36
C ALA A 559 28.42 14.59 -0.31
N GLN A 560 28.28 15.19 0.87
CA GLN A 560 27.67 16.52 1.05
C GLN A 560 28.47 17.63 0.37
N GLN A 561 29.81 17.55 0.36
CA GLN A 561 30.63 18.49 -0.42
C GLN A 561 30.42 18.28 -1.92
N ARG A 562 30.36 17.03 -2.38
CA ARG A 562 30.12 16.69 -3.79
C ARG A 562 28.75 17.15 -4.28
N ILE A 563 27.72 17.13 -3.43
CA ILE A 563 26.40 17.67 -3.73
C ILE A 563 26.48 19.19 -3.93
N ARG A 564 27.11 19.93 -3.01
CA ARG A 564 27.33 21.39 -3.16
C ARG A 564 28.10 21.75 -4.44
N ASP A 565 29.18 21.03 -4.75
CA ASP A 565 29.94 21.20 -6.00
C ASP A 565 29.10 20.94 -7.28
N LEU A 566 28.01 20.17 -7.18
CA LEU A 566 27.09 19.89 -8.28
C LEU A 566 25.94 20.92 -8.34
N GLU A 567 25.46 21.39 -7.20
CA GLU A 567 24.50 22.48 -7.08
C GLU A 567 25.07 23.77 -7.69
N ASP A 568 26.32 24.14 -7.37
CA ASP A 568 27.02 25.28 -7.95
C ASP A 568 27.13 25.20 -9.49
N LYS A 569 27.36 23.99 -10.03
CA LYS A 569 27.42 23.74 -11.48
C LYS A 569 26.04 23.82 -12.12
N LEU A 570 25.01 23.31 -11.45
CA LEU A 570 23.62 23.42 -11.89
C LEU A 570 23.18 24.89 -11.94
N GLU A 571 23.55 25.70 -10.94
CA GLU A 571 23.30 27.15 -10.97
C GLU A 571 24.01 27.83 -12.13
N LEU A 572 25.28 27.51 -12.39
CA LEU A 572 26.01 28.05 -13.53
C LEU A 572 25.34 27.68 -14.86
N GLN A 573 24.91 26.43 -15.01
CA GLN A 573 24.15 25.98 -16.20
C GLN A 573 22.81 26.70 -16.34
N LYS A 574 22.06 26.92 -15.25
CA LYS A 574 20.81 27.71 -15.25
C LYS A 574 21.05 29.16 -15.71
N ARG A 575 22.14 29.80 -15.26
CA ARG A 575 22.53 31.15 -15.73
C ARG A 575 22.84 31.15 -17.23
N HIS A 576 23.61 30.18 -17.71
CA HIS A 576 23.92 30.02 -19.14
C HIS A 576 22.67 29.77 -19.99
N LEU A 577 21.73 28.94 -19.52
CA LEU A 577 20.46 28.69 -20.21
C LEU A 577 19.65 29.98 -20.35
N LYS A 578 19.53 30.76 -19.26
CA LYS A 578 18.82 32.03 -19.26
C LYS A 578 19.46 33.05 -20.22
N GLU A 579 20.79 33.14 -20.27
CA GLU A 579 21.48 33.96 -21.28
C GLU A 579 21.19 33.51 -22.72
N LEU A 580 21.07 32.21 -22.96
CA LEU A 580 20.72 31.65 -24.26
C LEU A 580 19.26 31.96 -24.64
N GLU A 581 18.33 31.86 -23.69
CA GLU A 581 16.93 32.26 -23.84
C GLU A 581 16.81 33.77 -24.15
N GLU A 582 17.52 34.63 -23.41
CA GLU A 582 17.55 36.08 -23.66
C GLU A 582 18.13 36.42 -25.05
N LYS A 583 19.21 35.75 -25.47
CA LYS A 583 19.79 35.90 -26.83
C LYS A 583 18.83 35.39 -27.91
N PHE A 584 18.12 34.29 -27.66
CA PHE A 584 17.13 33.75 -28.59
C PHE A 584 15.91 34.67 -28.73
N LEU A 585 15.38 35.18 -27.62
CA LEU A 585 14.29 36.17 -27.61
C LEU A 585 14.69 37.45 -28.33
N PHE A 586 15.93 37.93 -28.14
CA PHE A 586 16.45 39.09 -28.87
C PHE A 586 16.52 38.84 -30.39
N LEU A 587 17.04 37.69 -30.82
CA LEU A 587 17.07 37.30 -32.24
C LEU A 587 15.66 37.14 -32.81
N PHE A 588 14.74 36.51 -32.08
CA PHE A 588 13.35 36.32 -32.48
C PHE A 588 12.63 37.66 -32.66
N LEU A 589 12.80 38.59 -31.72
CA LEU A 589 12.29 39.96 -31.82
C LEU A 589 12.91 40.71 -33.00
N PHE A 590 14.23 40.61 -33.19
CA PHE A 590 14.94 41.26 -34.30
C PHE A 590 14.45 40.77 -35.68
N PHE A 591 14.33 39.45 -35.86
CA PHE A 591 13.81 38.87 -37.11
C PHE A 591 12.32 39.16 -37.31
N SER A 592 11.52 39.17 -36.25
CA SER A 592 10.10 39.55 -36.33
C SER A 592 9.93 41.02 -36.74
N LEU A 593 10.74 41.92 -36.16
CA LEU A 593 10.75 43.33 -36.56
C LEU A 593 11.21 43.51 -38.01
N ALA A 594 12.27 42.80 -38.42
CA ALA A 594 12.77 42.83 -39.78
C ALA A 594 11.72 42.33 -40.79
N PHE A 595 10.94 41.30 -40.44
CA PHE A 595 9.85 40.77 -41.27
C PHE A 595 8.67 41.75 -41.39
N ILE A 596 8.33 42.48 -40.31
CA ILE A 596 7.29 43.51 -40.31
C ILE A 596 7.72 44.78 -41.08
N LEU A 597 9.03 45.08 -41.09
CA LEU A 597 9.60 46.27 -41.74
C LEU A 597 10.10 46.00 -43.17
N TRP A 598 9.95 44.78 -43.69
CA TRP A 598 10.28 44.45 -45.07
C TRP A 598 9.09 44.77 -45.99
N PRO A 599 9.23 45.68 -46.98
CA PRO A 599 8.13 46.13 -47.84
C PRO A 599 7.77 45.14 -48.95
#